data_AF-A0A538QLK8-F1
#
_entry.id   AF-A0A538QLK8-F1
#
_cell.length_a   1.000
_cell.length_b   1.000
_cell.length_c   1.000
_cell.angle_alpha   90.00
_cell.angle_beta   90.00
_cell.angle_gamma   90.00
#
_symmetry.space_group_name_H-M   'P 1'
#
loop_
_entity.id
_entity.type
_entity.pdbx_description
1 polymer ?
#
loop_
_entity_poly.entity_id
_entity_poly.type
_entity_poly.pdbx_seq_one_letter_code
_entity_poly.pdbx_strand_id
1 'polypeptide(L)'
;MTDAPGSPPPDLPPIPRARRSRMAAVLGVFGALIVIGYAAVAYSEYEPGSPARDEIPASVRSSPGGYRSFHFWHTGYHGGK
;
A
#
# COMPACT_ATOMS: atom_id res chain seq x y z
N MET A 1 -26.56 -24.58 60.88
CA MET A 1 -25.51 -23.93 60.08
C MET A 1 -26.19 -23.46 58.80
N THR A 2 -26.77 -22.27 58.84
CA THR A 2 -27.58 -21.72 57.74
C THR A 2 -26.79 -20.59 57.11
N ASP A 3 -26.36 -20.78 55.86
CA ASP A 3 -25.69 -19.77 55.05
C ASP A 3 -26.59 -18.54 54.91
N ALA A 4 -26.01 -17.36 55.16
CA ALA A 4 -26.69 -16.09 54.94
C ALA A 4 -26.84 -15.84 53.42
N PRO A 5 -27.98 -15.32 52.95
CA PRO A 5 -28.19 -15.02 51.54
C PRO A 5 -27.15 -13.99 51.06
N GLY A 6 -26.49 -14.33 49.94
CA GLY A 6 -25.36 -13.59 49.38
C GLY A 6 -25.62 -12.10 49.26
N SER A 7 -24.65 -11.31 49.69
CA SER A 7 -24.68 -9.85 49.63
C SER A 7 -24.92 -9.35 48.19
N PRO A 8 -25.68 -8.25 48.00
CA PRO A 8 -25.89 -7.65 46.68
C PRO A 8 -24.55 -7.37 45.98
N PRO A 9 -24.48 -7.52 44.65
CA PRO A 9 -23.28 -7.18 43.88
C PRO A 9 -22.84 -5.75 44.19
N PRO A 10 -21.52 -5.49 44.35
CA PRO A 10 -21.01 -4.14 44.51
C PRO A 10 -21.49 -3.26 43.35
N ASP A 11 -21.98 -2.07 43.67
CA ASP A 11 -22.39 -1.10 42.65
C ASP A 11 -21.14 -0.64 41.89
N LEU A 12 -21.06 -1.00 40.60
CA LEU A 12 -19.90 -0.70 39.76
C LEU A 12 -20.17 0.57 38.96
N PRO A 13 -19.18 1.47 38.81
CA PRO A 13 -19.35 2.64 37.97
C PRO A 13 -19.57 2.22 36.50
N PRO A 14 -20.29 3.03 35.70
CA PRO A 14 -20.51 2.73 34.30
C PRO A 14 -19.19 2.57 33.55
N ILE A 15 -18.97 1.41 32.92
CA ILE A 15 -17.80 1.19 32.06
C ILE A 15 -17.99 2.05 30.79
N PRO A 16 -17.08 3.01 30.50
CA PRO A 16 -17.17 3.79 29.28
C PRO A 16 -16.98 2.87 28.07
N ARG A 17 -18.06 2.64 27.33
CA ARG A 17 -17.99 1.93 26.05
C ARG A 17 -17.37 2.85 25.01
N ALA A 18 -16.42 2.34 24.23
CA ALA A 18 -15.87 3.07 23.11
C ALA A 18 -17.00 3.40 22.12
N ARG A 19 -17.46 4.66 22.13
CA ARG A 19 -18.45 5.14 21.17
C ARG A 19 -17.72 5.35 19.86
N ARG A 20 -18.05 4.56 18.84
CA ARG A 20 -17.52 4.77 17.48
C ARG A 20 -17.88 6.19 17.05
N SER A 21 -16.86 7.05 16.93
CA SER A 21 -17.06 8.43 16.53
C SER A 21 -17.32 8.51 15.02
N ARG A 22 -17.98 9.59 14.57
CA ARG A 22 -18.15 9.85 13.13
C ARG A 22 -16.80 9.92 12.42
N MET A 23 -15.79 10.51 13.06
CA MET A 23 -14.43 10.55 12.54
C MET A 23 -13.83 9.15 12.37
N ALA A 24 -14.02 8.24 13.35
CA ALA A 24 -13.56 6.86 13.23
C ALA A 24 -14.27 6.11 12.08
N ALA A 25 -15.53 6.43 11.79
CA ALA A 25 -16.23 5.89 10.63
C ALA A 25 -15.65 6.44 9.32
N VAL A 26 -15.42 7.76 9.24
CA VAL A 26 -14.82 8.41 8.05
C VAL A 26 -13.43 7.85 7.74
N LEU A 27 -12.56 7.76 8.74
CA LEU A 27 -11.22 7.17 8.57
C LEU A 27 -11.28 5.70 8.17
N GLY A 28 -12.23 4.95 8.73
CA GLY A 28 -12.46 3.55 8.35
C GLY A 28 -12.88 3.41 6.88
N VAL A 29 -13.80 4.24 6.40
CA VAL A 29 -14.22 4.26 4.99
C VAL A 29 -13.06 4.68 4.09
N PHE A 30 -12.33 5.72 4.46
CA PHE A 30 -11.16 6.19 3.71
C PHE A 30 -10.10 5.09 3.57
N GLY A 31 -9.74 4.42 4.66
CA GLY A 31 -8.80 3.30 4.64
C GLY A 31 -9.31 2.14 3.76
N ALA A 32 -10.59 1.80 3.84
CA ALA A 32 -11.18 0.77 2.99
C ALA A 32 -11.09 1.13 1.50
N LEU A 33 -11.35 2.40 1.13
CA LEU A 33 -11.24 2.87 -0.25
C LEU A 33 -9.81 2.76 -0.78
N ILE A 34 -8.80 3.10 0.04
CA ILE A 34 -7.38 2.94 -0.36
C ILE A 34 -7.06 1.48 -0.66
N VAL A 35 -7.45 0.57 0.25
CA VAL A 35 -7.15 -0.87 0.09
C VAL A 35 -7.86 -1.44 -1.14
N ILE A 36 -9.12 -1.09 -1.36
CA ILE A 36 -9.90 -1.51 -2.53
C ILE A 36 -9.28 -0.95 -3.82
N GLY A 37 -8.93 0.34 -3.83
CA GLY A 37 -8.32 0.98 -5.00
C GLY A 37 -6.97 0.36 -5.36
N TYR A 38 -6.13 0.10 -4.35
CA TYR A 38 -4.86 -0.60 -4.55
C TYR A 38 -5.06 -2.01 -5.10
N ALA A 39 -5.98 -2.79 -4.52
CA ALA A 39 -6.29 -4.13 -5.01
C ALA A 39 -6.78 -4.09 -6.45
N ALA A 40 -7.68 -3.17 -6.80
CA ALA A 40 -8.17 -3.01 -8.16
C ALA A 40 -7.03 -2.76 -9.16
N VAL A 41 -6.09 -1.85 -8.84
CA VAL A 41 -4.92 -1.61 -9.68
C VAL A 41 -4.06 -2.86 -9.82
N ALA A 42 -3.77 -3.55 -8.71
CA ALA A 42 -2.95 -4.76 -8.70
C ALA A 42 -3.53 -5.90 -9.56
N TYR A 43 -4.86 -5.99 -9.68
CA TYR A 43 -5.52 -7.00 -10.52
C TYR A 43 -5.81 -6.55 -11.96
N SER A 44 -5.57 -5.28 -12.30
CA SER A 44 -6.04 -4.70 -13.57
C SER A 44 -5.07 -4.80 -14.74
N GLU A 45 -3.95 -5.53 -14.63
CA GLU A 45 -2.83 -5.52 -15.61
C GLU A 45 -2.36 -4.07 -15.95
N TYR A 46 -2.76 -3.11 -15.11
CA TYR A 46 -2.49 -1.70 -15.33
C TYR A 46 -1.06 -1.43 -14.90
N GLU A 47 -0.19 -1.26 -15.89
CA GLU A 47 1.20 -0.87 -15.71
C GLU A 47 1.32 0.65 -15.91
N PRO A 48 1.31 1.47 -14.84
CA PRO A 48 1.52 2.89 -14.98
C PRO A 48 2.92 3.17 -15.53
N GLY A 49 2.97 3.64 -16.76
CA GLY A 49 4.21 4.07 -17.40
C GLY A 49 5.03 2.95 -18.03
N SER A 50 4.39 1.87 -18.53
CA SER A 50 5.05 0.89 -19.42
C SER A 50 5.92 1.62 -20.45
N PRO A 51 7.25 1.72 -20.23
CA PRO A 51 8.11 2.27 -21.25
C PRO A 51 8.04 1.24 -22.36
N ALA A 52 7.79 1.69 -23.60
CA ALA A 52 8.01 0.82 -24.75
C ALA A 52 9.39 0.20 -24.55
N ARG A 53 9.47 -1.11 -24.34
CA ARG A 53 10.76 -1.79 -24.24
C ARG A 53 11.33 -1.71 -25.64
N ASP A 54 12.16 -0.69 -25.87
CA ASP A 54 12.86 -0.53 -27.13
C ASP A 54 13.69 -1.81 -27.34
N GLU A 55 13.27 -2.60 -28.33
CA GLU A 55 13.99 -3.79 -28.70
C GLU A 55 15.34 -3.35 -29.26
N ILE A 56 16.42 -3.64 -28.53
CA ILE A 56 17.77 -3.30 -28.97
C ILE A 56 17.99 -3.96 -30.34
N PRO A 57 18.22 -3.17 -31.42
CA PRO A 57 18.32 -3.70 -32.76
C PRO A 57 19.48 -4.69 -32.86
N ALA A 58 19.26 -5.78 -33.61
CA ALA A 58 20.22 -6.88 -33.72
C ALA A 58 21.63 -6.42 -34.15
N SER A 59 21.73 -5.33 -34.91
CA SER A 59 22.99 -4.72 -35.35
C SER A 59 23.88 -4.24 -34.19
N VAL A 60 23.31 -3.87 -33.04
CA VAL A 60 24.07 -3.45 -31.84
C VAL A 60 24.61 -4.67 -31.08
N ARG A 61 23.93 -5.82 -31.17
CA ARG A 61 24.35 -7.08 -30.53
C ARG A 61 25.58 -7.70 -31.21
N SER A 62 25.79 -7.40 -32.49
CA SER A 62 26.83 -8.02 -33.33
C SER A 62 28.10 -7.16 -33.50
N SER A 63 28.14 -5.93 -32.97
CA SER A 63 29.28 -5.03 -33.15
C SER A 63 30.39 -5.30 -32.12
N PRO A 64 31.65 -5.54 -32.53
CA PRO A 64 32.79 -5.60 -31.62
C PRO A 64 32.90 -4.27 -30.83
N GLY A 65 32.60 -4.31 -29.53
CA GLY A 65 32.57 -3.13 -28.65
C GLY A 65 31.19 -2.45 -28.43
N GLY A 66 30.10 -2.95 -29.02
CA GLY A 66 28.79 -2.30 -29.04
C GLY A 66 28.08 -2.14 -27.69
N TYR A 67 28.39 -2.96 -26.68
CA TYR A 67 27.80 -2.83 -25.34
C TYR A 67 28.26 -1.57 -24.59
N ARG A 68 29.40 -0.97 -24.94
CA ARG A 68 30.02 0.10 -24.13
C ARG A 68 29.57 1.51 -24.51
N SER A 69 29.02 1.69 -25.71
CA SER A 69 28.70 3.03 -26.26
C SER A 69 27.20 3.36 -26.27
N PHE A 70 26.31 2.38 -26.15
CA PHE A 70 24.85 2.62 -26.18
C PHE A 70 24.29 3.18 -24.85
N HIS A 71 25.02 3.01 -23.74
CA HIS A 71 24.56 3.41 -22.41
C HIS A 71 24.92 4.84 -21.99
N PHE A 72 25.63 5.61 -22.81
CA PHE A 72 26.22 6.87 -22.33
C PHE A 72 25.31 8.11 -22.49
N TRP A 73 24.30 8.11 -23.35
CA TRP A 73 23.55 9.32 -23.71
C TRP A 73 22.02 9.31 -23.44
N HIS A 74 21.47 8.22 -22.90
CA HIS A 74 20.03 8.12 -22.58
C HIS A 74 19.68 8.09 -21.08
N THR A 75 20.68 8.10 -20.18
CA THR A 75 20.47 8.10 -18.71
C THR A 75 21.01 9.37 -18.05
N GLY A 76 20.58 10.53 -18.53
CA GLY A 76 21.02 11.84 -18.05
C GLY A 76 19.99 12.62 -17.20
N TYR A 77 18.84 12.03 -16.84
CA TYR A 77 17.81 12.74 -16.06
C TYR A 77 17.72 12.33 -14.58
N HIS A 78 18.83 11.93 -13.96
CA HIS A 78 18.95 11.88 -12.49
C HIS A 78 20.37 12.23 -12.04
N GLY A 79 20.83 13.44 -12.40
CA GLY A 79 21.87 14.13 -11.63
C GLY A 79 21.19 14.85 -10.47
N GLY A 80 21.16 14.23 -9.29
CA GLY A 80 20.43 14.80 -8.16
C GLY A 80 20.61 14.04 -6.85
N LYS A 81 21.76 14.33 -6.21
CA LYS A 81 22.25 13.93 -4.88
C LYS A 81 23.11 12.67 -4.84
#